data_AF-A0ABD0AJ34-F1
#
_entry.id   AF-A0ABD0AJ34-F1
#
_cell.length_a   1.000
_cell.length_b   1.000
_cell.length_c   1.000
_cell.angle_alpha   90.00
_cell.angle_beta   90.00
_cell.angle_gamma   90.00
#
_symmetry.space_group_name_H-M   'P 1'
#
loop_
_entity.id
_entity.type
_entity.pdbx_description
1 polymer ?
#
loop_
_entity_poly.entity_id
_entity_poly.type
_entity_poly.pdbx_seq_one_letter_code
_entity_poly.pdbx_strand_id
1 'polypeptide(L)'
;MNKVQKDYELINTKKANKKYSVLLIVLTVLIVLMAVVIIPLVTSNKSLTKFVTVFILMLSIILIHVAVKFGKVVYQNYEGMPNPPLWVPKAFGYGISVNPYNKVGKIITIALTVILDLFFIGTGIAILYFS
;
A
#
# COMPACT_ATOMS: atom_id res chain seq x y z
N MET A 1 -28.52 -7.39 15.31
CA MET A 1 -28.02 -7.65 13.93
C MET A 1 -28.44 -9.04 13.51
N ASN A 2 -29.08 -9.18 12.34
CA ASN A 2 -29.53 -10.47 11.81
C ASN A 2 -28.33 -11.29 11.32
N LYS A 3 -28.33 -12.61 11.59
CA LYS A 3 -27.27 -13.56 11.21
C LYS A 3 -26.87 -13.46 9.73
N VAL A 4 -27.87 -13.27 8.87
CA VAL A 4 -27.71 -13.07 7.42
C VAL A 4 -26.82 -11.87 7.10
N GLN A 5 -27.01 -10.72 7.75
CA GLN A 5 -26.23 -9.50 7.50
C GLN A 5 -24.75 -9.70 7.86
N LYS A 6 -24.48 -10.38 8.98
CA LYS A 6 -23.13 -10.70 9.44
C LYS A 6 -22.41 -11.67 8.47
N ASP A 7 -23.14 -12.65 7.95
CA ASP A 7 -22.60 -13.59 6.96
C ASP A 7 -22.31 -12.89 5.61
N TYR A 8 -23.16 -11.96 5.17
CA TYR A 8 -22.92 -11.14 3.98
C TYR A 8 -21.68 -10.25 4.13
N GLU A 9 -21.49 -9.60 5.28
CA GLU A 9 -20.30 -8.81 5.59
C GLU A 9 -19.04 -9.68 5.55
N LEU A 10 -19.06 -10.87 6.17
CA LEU A 10 -17.94 -11.83 6.15
C LEU A 10 -17.58 -12.32 4.74
N ILE A 11 -18.57 -12.55 3.86
CA ILE A 11 -18.31 -12.96 2.48
C ILE A 11 -17.68 -11.81 1.68
N ASN A 12 -18.21 -10.59 1.81
CA ASN A 12 -17.70 -9.43 1.10
C ASN A 12 -16.30 -9.03 1.55
N THR A 13 -16.04 -9.04 2.87
CA THR A 13 -14.70 -8.82 3.44
C THR A 13 -13.70 -9.85 2.90
N LYS A 14 -14.04 -11.15 2.88
CA LYS A 14 -13.17 -12.22 2.34
C LYS A 14 -12.88 -12.04 0.86
N LYS A 15 -13.88 -11.66 0.06
CA LYS A 15 -13.74 -11.39 -1.38
C LYS A 15 -12.87 -10.15 -1.64
N ALA A 16 -13.11 -9.06 -0.91
CA ALA A 16 -12.31 -7.85 -0.99
C ALA A 16 -10.87 -8.12 -0.56
N ASN A 17 -10.66 -8.86 0.53
CA ASN A 17 -9.33 -9.26 0.98
C ASN A 17 -8.58 -10.02 -0.10
N LYS A 18 -9.20 -11.01 -0.77
CA LYS A 18 -8.57 -11.71 -1.89
C LYS A 18 -8.18 -10.76 -3.02
N LYS A 19 -9.07 -9.86 -3.43
CA LYS A 19 -8.82 -8.89 -4.52
C LYS A 19 -7.62 -7.98 -4.21
N TYR A 20 -7.62 -7.36 -3.03
CA TYR A 20 -6.54 -6.47 -2.61
C TYR A 20 -5.21 -7.20 -2.41
N SER A 21 -5.24 -8.42 -1.89
CA SER A 21 -4.04 -9.23 -1.71
C SER A 21 -3.38 -9.58 -3.05
N VAL A 22 -4.18 -10.03 -4.02
CA VAL A 22 -3.70 -10.29 -5.38
C VAL A 22 -3.13 -9.01 -6.00
N LEU A 23 -3.84 -7.88 -5.87
CA LEU A 23 -3.39 -6.60 -6.41
C LEU A 23 -2.05 -6.15 -5.80
N LEU A 24 -1.89 -6.25 -4.48
CA LEU A 24 -0.64 -5.92 -3.79
C LEU A 24 0.51 -6.81 -4.24
N ILE A 25 0.28 -8.12 -4.36
CA ILE A 25 1.30 -9.08 -4.84
C ILE A 25 1.71 -8.73 -6.26
N VAL A 26 0.75 -8.53 -7.17
CA VAL A 26 1.02 -8.21 -8.58
C VAL A 26 1.79 -6.91 -8.72
N LEU A 27 1.39 -5.84 -8.01
CA LEU A 27 2.10 -4.57 -8.02
C LEU A 27 3.53 -4.71 -7.47
N THR A 28 3.70 -5.45 -6.37
CA THR A 28 5.02 -5.67 -5.76
C THR A 28 5.94 -6.44 -6.72
N VAL A 29 5.45 -7.54 -7.30
CA VAL A 29 6.21 -8.33 -8.28
C VAL A 29 6.57 -7.49 -9.50
N LEU A 30 5.66 -6.68 -10.01
CA LEU A 30 5.91 -5.80 -11.14
C LEU A 30 7.01 -4.78 -10.84
N ILE A 31 6.95 -4.12 -9.67
CA ILE A 31 7.96 -3.16 -9.22
C ILE A 31 9.32 -3.84 -9.08
N VAL A 32 9.38 -5.00 -8.41
CA VAL A 32 10.63 -5.75 -8.22
C VAL A 32 11.20 -6.21 -9.55
N LEU A 33 10.38 -6.72 -10.47
CA LEU A 33 10.83 -7.16 -11.79
C LEU A 33 11.39 -5.99 -12.60
N MET A 34 10.77 -4.82 -12.57
CA MET A 34 11.32 -3.64 -13.21
C MET A 34 12.65 -3.18 -12.57
N ALA A 35 12.72 -3.17 -11.24
CA ALA A 35 13.92 -2.73 -10.54
C ALA A 35 15.11 -3.69 -10.71
N VAL A 36 14.87 -5.00 -10.67
CA VAL A 36 15.92 -6.03 -10.69
C VAL A 36 16.29 -6.48 -12.10
N VAL A 37 15.33 -6.52 -13.02
CA VAL A 37 15.55 -7.02 -14.39
C VAL A 37 15.68 -5.89 -15.39
N ILE A 38 14.74 -4.94 -15.40
CA ILE A 38 14.68 -3.93 -16.45
C ILE A 38 15.75 -2.86 -16.28
N ILE A 39 15.96 -2.33 -15.06
CA ILE A 39 16.97 -1.29 -14.79
C ILE A 39 18.38 -1.70 -15.27
N PRO A 40 18.91 -2.90 -14.95
CA PRO A 40 20.22 -3.32 -15.47
C PRO A 40 20.29 -3.41 -16.99
N LEU A 41 19.20 -3.81 -17.66
CA LEU A 41 19.15 -3.93 -19.12
C LEU A 41 19.16 -2.57 -19.83
N VAL A 42 18.62 -1.53 -19.19
CA VAL A 42 18.50 -0.20 -19.80
C VAL A 42 19.55 0.80 -19.31
N THR A 43 20.43 0.39 -18.38
CA THR A 43 21.39 1.27 -17.69
C THR A 43 22.31 2.04 -18.64
N SER A 44 22.65 1.45 -19.78
CA SER A 44 23.47 2.09 -20.82
C SER A 44 22.80 3.33 -21.43
N ASN A 45 21.47 3.40 -21.41
CA ASN A 45 20.71 4.56 -21.86
C ASN A 45 20.20 5.36 -20.65
N LYS A 46 20.89 6.46 -20.35
CA LYS A 46 20.56 7.34 -19.21
C LYS A 46 19.12 7.84 -19.25
N SER A 47 18.62 8.26 -20.42
CA SER A 47 17.25 8.80 -20.55
C SER A 47 16.21 7.72 -20.26
N LEU A 48 16.41 6.52 -20.81
CA LEU A 48 15.50 5.39 -20.59
C LEU A 48 15.53 4.91 -19.13
N THR A 49 16.72 4.88 -18.51
CA THR A 49 16.88 4.52 -17.10
C THR A 49 16.13 5.48 -16.18
N LYS A 50 16.25 6.80 -16.42
CA LYS A 50 15.50 7.81 -15.66
C LYS A 50 14.00 7.60 -15.79
N PHE A 51 13.50 7.41 -17.02
CA PHE A 51 12.08 7.18 -17.29
C PHE A 51 11.56 5.95 -16.55
N VAL A 52 12.25 4.80 -16.65
CA VAL A 52 11.87 3.57 -15.96
C VAL A 52 11.89 3.76 -14.44
N THR A 53 12.88 4.46 -13.90
CA THR A 53 12.99 4.73 -12.46
C THR A 53 11.82 5.59 -11.97
N VAL A 54 11.48 6.66 -12.67
CA VAL A 54 10.31 7.51 -12.34
C VAL A 54 9.01 6.71 -12.44
N PHE A 55 8.89 5.84 -13.43
CA PHE A 55 7.73 4.97 -13.57
C PHE A 55 7.60 3.98 -12.41
N ILE A 56 8.72 3.40 -11.94
CA ILE A 56 8.75 2.57 -10.72
C ILE A 56 8.26 3.36 -9.50
N LEU A 57 8.75 4.60 -9.30
CA LEU A 57 8.31 5.45 -8.19
C LEU A 57 6.81 5.74 -8.24
N MET A 58 6.25 5.97 -9.43
CA MET A 58 4.81 6.17 -9.61
C MET A 58 4.01 4.91 -9.22
N LEU A 59 4.47 3.72 -9.60
CA LEU A 59 3.85 2.48 -9.17
C LEU A 59 3.95 2.27 -7.65
N SER A 60 5.05 2.69 -7.01
CA SER A 60 5.21 2.63 -5.56
C SER A 60 4.19 3.50 -4.83
N ILE A 61 3.86 4.69 -5.34
CA ILE A 61 2.78 5.53 -4.82
C ILE A 61 1.44 4.78 -4.89
N ILE A 62 1.14 4.16 -6.04
CA ILE A 62 -0.09 3.36 -6.22
C ILE A 62 -0.12 2.20 -5.22
N LEU A 63 1.00 1.48 -5.05
CA LEU A 63 1.13 0.37 -4.11
C LEU A 63 0.80 0.80 -2.68
N ILE A 64 1.33 1.92 -2.21
CA ILE A 64 1.06 2.45 -0.86
C ILE A 64 -0.43 2.74 -0.68
N HIS A 65 -1.05 3.43 -1.64
CA HIS A 65 -2.47 3.75 -1.56
C HIS A 65 -3.37 2.52 -1.56
N VAL A 66 -3.01 1.49 -2.34
CA VAL A 66 -3.68 0.20 -2.32
C VAL A 66 -3.49 -0.48 -0.96
N ALA A 67 -2.29 -0.41 -0.36
CA ALA A 67 -2.01 -0.99 0.95
C ALA A 67 -2.81 -0.32 2.07
N VAL A 68 -2.92 1.02 2.05
CA VAL A 68 -3.74 1.78 3.02
C VAL A 68 -5.23 1.44 2.87
N LYS A 69 -5.75 1.38 1.64
CA LYS A 69 -7.14 0.96 1.38
C LYS A 69 -7.39 -0.47 1.85
N PHE A 70 -6.47 -1.38 1.58
CA PHE A 70 -6.53 -2.75 2.04
C PHE A 70 -6.56 -2.82 3.57
N GLY A 71 -5.70 -2.08 4.26
CA GLY A 71 -5.68 -2.01 5.73
C GLY A 71 -7.03 -1.58 6.31
N LYS A 72 -7.68 -0.56 5.72
CA LYS A 72 -9.03 -0.15 6.14
C LYS A 72 -10.05 -1.27 5.95
N VAL A 73 -10.02 -1.97 4.82
CA VAL A 73 -10.94 -3.08 4.55
C VAL A 73 -10.73 -4.23 5.53
N VAL A 74 -9.49 -4.60 5.85
CA VAL A 74 -9.24 -5.69 6.80
C VAL A 74 -9.72 -5.32 8.20
N TYR A 75 -9.42 -4.10 8.64
CA TYR A 75 -9.68 -3.66 10.00
C TYR A 75 -11.05 -2.98 10.17
N GLN A 76 -11.97 -3.13 9.22
CA GLN A 76 -13.29 -2.49 9.25
C GLN A 76 -14.12 -2.88 10.48
N ASN A 77 -13.84 -4.02 11.11
CA ASN A 77 -14.49 -4.44 12.36
C ASN A 77 -14.23 -3.49 13.54
N TYR A 78 -13.21 -2.63 13.44
CA TYR A 78 -12.89 -1.60 14.44
C TYR A 78 -13.54 -0.24 14.11
N GLU A 79 -14.25 -0.13 12.99
CA GLU A 79 -14.95 1.09 12.60
C GLU A 79 -16.13 1.36 13.55
N GLY A 80 -16.21 2.58 14.08
CA GLY A 80 -17.24 2.98 15.05
C GLY A 80 -17.06 2.42 16.47
N MET A 81 -16.04 1.59 16.72
CA MET A 81 -15.74 1.09 18.06
C MET A 81 -15.23 2.23 18.96
N PRO A 82 -15.70 2.35 20.21
CA PRO A 82 -15.12 3.29 21.17
C PRO A 82 -13.72 2.81 21.58
N ASN A 83 -12.72 3.69 21.41
CA ASN A 83 -11.30 3.43 21.73
C ASN A 83 -10.73 2.12 21.15
N PRO A 84 -10.68 1.97 19.80
CA PRO A 84 -10.14 0.74 19.20
C PRO A 84 -8.63 0.65 19.45
N PRO A 85 -8.06 -0.56 19.56
CA PRO A 85 -6.64 -0.75 19.86
C PRO A 85 -5.74 -0.16 18.76
N LEU A 86 -4.61 0.42 19.14
CA LEU A 86 -3.62 0.97 18.20
C LEU A 86 -2.94 -0.15 17.38
N TRP A 87 -2.59 -1.24 18.06
CA TRP A 87 -1.91 -2.40 17.48
C TRP A 87 -2.92 -3.53 17.27
N VAL A 88 -2.99 -4.02 16.05
CA VAL A 88 -3.83 -5.15 15.65
C VAL A 88 -3.00 -6.22 14.97
N PRO A 89 -3.34 -7.52 15.08
CA PRO A 89 -2.66 -8.57 14.34
C PRO A 89 -2.65 -8.28 12.84
N LYS A 90 -1.54 -8.56 12.15
CA LYS A 90 -1.47 -8.37 10.71
C LYS A 90 -2.49 -9.26 9.98
N ALA A 91 -3.06 -8.70 8.92
CA ALA A 91 -3.93 -9.42 7.98
C ALA A 91 -3.24 -10.62 7.31
N PHE A 92 -1.94 -10.49 7.05
CA PHE A 92 -1.10 -11.48 6.37
C PHE A 92 0.26 -11.58 7.06
N GLY A 93 0.70 -12.83 7.26
CA GLY A 93 1.98 -13.14 7.91
C GLY A 93 1.93 -13.00 9.43
N TYR A 94 3.11 -12.93 10.04
CA TYR A 94 3.28 -12.78 11.48
C TYR A 94 3.58 -11.32 11.85
N GLY A 95 3.02 -10.86 12.97
CA GLY A 95 3.32 -9.54 13.56
C GLY A 95 2.10 -8.64 13.75
N ILE A 96 2.38 -7.38 14.06
CA ILE A 96 1.39 -6.35 14.37
C ILE A 96 1.33 -5.29 13.25
N SER A 97 0.17 -4.67 13.13
CA SER A 97 -0.15 -3.58 12.22
C SER A 97 -0.75 -2.42 13.01
N VAL A 98 -0.57 -1.22 12.48
CA VAL A 98 -1.27 -0.03 12.98
C VAL A 98 -2.74 -0.10 12.55
N ASN A 99 -3.64 0.16 13.48
CA ASN A 99 -5.07 0.23 13.21
C ASN A 99 -5.46 1.62 12.66
N PRO A 100 -5.95 1.73 11.41
CA PRO A 100 -6.33 3.01 10.82
C PRO A 100 -7.59 3.63 11.44
N TYR A 101 -8.34 2.88 12.26
CA TYR A 101 -9.54 3.36 12.96
C TYR A 101 -9.26 3.88 14.38
N ASN A 102 -8.06 3.65 14.92
CA ASN A 102 -7.60 4.33 16.13
C ASN A 102 -7.23 5.78 15.80
N LYS A 103 -7.51 6.76 16.67
CA LYS A 103 -7.19 8.18 16.43
C LYS A 103 -5.70 8.41 16.14
N VAL A 104 -4.82 7.83 16.96
CA VAL A 104 -3.37 7.90 16.79
C VAL A 104 -2.94 7.09 15.58
N GLY A 105 -3.49 5.87 15.41
CA GLY A 105 -3.18 5.01 14.27
C GLY A 105 -3.55 5.63 12.92
N LYS A 106 -4.67 6.36 12.85
CA LYS A 106 -5.10 7.15 11.70
C LYS A 106 -4.08 8.23 11.36
N ILE A 107 -3.63 9.00 12.36
CA ILE A 107 -2.61 10.05 12.17
C ILE A 107 -1.31 9.42 11.66
N ILE A 108 -0.85 8.33 12.28
CA ILE A 108 0.36 7.60 11.85
C ILE A 108 0.23 7.14 10.40
N THR A 109 -0.91 6.56 10.04
CA THR A 109 -1.15 6.03 8.69
C THR A 109 -1.13 7.16 7.65
N ILE A 110 -1.80 8.28 7.94
CA ILE A 110 -1.82 9.45 7.04
C ILE A 110 -0.42 10.05 6.93
N ALA A 111 0.26 10.28 8.06
CA ALA A 111 1.59 10.88 8.08
C ALA A 111 2.59 10.04 7.28
N LEU A 112 2.62 8.72 7.49
CA LEU A 112 3.50 7.81 6.73
C LEU A 112 3.18 7.83 5.23
N THR A 113 1.90 7.83 4.87
CA THR A 113 1.47 7.88 3.47
C THR A 113 1.98 9.16 2.80
N VAL A 114 1.72 10.32 3.43
CA VAL A 114 2.14 11.64 2.91
C VAL A 114 3.66 11.75 2.83
N ILE A 115 4.39 11.30 3.85
CA ILE A 115 5.86 11.33 3.84
C ILE A 115 6.42 10.50 2.68
N LEU A 116 5.90 9.29 2.48
CA LEU A 116 6.35 8.41 1.40
C LEU A 116 5.97 8.96 0.02
N ASP A 117 4.78 9.53 -0.13
CA ASP A 117 4.35 10.16 -1.38
C ASP A 117 5.26 11.35 -1.74
N LEU A 118 5.50 12.25 -0.78
CA LEU A 118 6.41 13.39 -0.96
C LEU A 118 7.83 12.93 -1.26
N PHE A 119 8.31 11.88 -0.60
CA PHE A 119 9.61 11.28 -0.87
C PHE A 119 9.70 10.75 -2.30
N PHE A 120 8.71 9.99 -2.77
CA PHE A 120 8.71 9.45 -4.13
C PHE A 120 8.56 10.53 -5.20
N ILE A 121 7.69 11.52 -4.99
CA ILE A 121 7.54 12.66 -5.90
C ILE A 121 8.85 13.48 -5.95
N GLY A 122 9.40 13.82 -4.80
CA GLY A 122 10.65 14.58 -4.69
C GLY A 122 11.82 13.85 -5.35
N THR A 123 11.94 12.55 -5.11
CA THR A 123 12.95 11.70 -5.76
C THR A 123 12.74 11.62 -7.28
N GLY A 124 11.48 11.51 -7.74
CA GLY A 124 11.15 11.52 -9.16
C GLY A 124 11.57 12.82 -9.85
N ILE A 125 11.28 13.97 -9.23
CA ILE A 125 11.72 15.28 -9.71
C ILE A 125 13.25 15.36 -9.70
N ALA A 126 13.89 14.89 -8.62
CA ALA A 126 15.34 14.88 -8.51
C ALA A 126 16.00 14.13 -9.68
N ILE A 127 15.48 12.94 -10.01
CA ILE A 127 15.98 12.09 -11.10
C ILE A 127 15.79 12.74 -12.48
N LEU A 128 14.68 13.45 -12.70
CA LEU A 128 14.38 14.09 -13.98
C LEU A 128 15.27 15.31 -14.24
N TYR A 129 15.54 16.11 -13.21
CA TYR A 129 16.17 17.42 -13.37
C TYR A 129 17.63 17.50 -12.89
N PHE A 130 18.09 16.59 -12.04
CA PHE A 130 19.40 16.70 -11.37
C PHE A 130 20.31 15.47 -11.47
N SER A 131 19.79 14.30 -11.86
CA SER A 131 20.60 13.12 -12.27
C SER A 131 20.87 13.12 -13.77
#